data_AF-A0A3Q7EAT6-F1
#
_entry.id   AF-A0A3Q7EAT6-F1
#
_cell.length_a   1.000
_cell.length_b   1.000
_cell.length_c   1.000
_cell.angle_alpha   90.00
_cell.angle_beta   90.00
_cell.angle_gamma   90.00
#
_symmetry.space_group_name_H-M   'P 1'
#
loop_
_entity.id
_entity.type
_entity.pdbx_description
1 polymer ?
#
loop_
_entity_poly.entity_id
_entity_poly.type
_entity_poly.pdbx_seq_one_letter_code
_entity_poly.pdbx_strand_id
1 'polypeptide(L)' 'MRMMHNYFRIGGVAADLPYGWIDKCLDFCDYFLTGVAEYQKLITRNPIFLERVEGVGIIGRDEALNWGLSGPI' A
#
# COMPACT_ATOMS: atom_id res chain seq x y z
N MET A 1 22.23 3.15 4.64
CA MET A 1 21.21 3.94 3.92
C MET A 1 19.86 3.24 4.14
N ARG A 2 18.80 3.93 4.60
CA ARG A 2 17.51 3.28 5.03
C ARG A 2 16.39 3.38 3.99
N MET A 3 16.57 4.12 2.89
CA MET A 3 15.50 4.35 1.90
C MET A 3 15.99 4.00 0.49
N MET A 4 17.14 4.54 0.07
CA MET A 4 17.75 4.23 -1.23
C MET A 4 18.70 3.02 -1.08
N HIS A 5 18.20 1.81 -1.31
CA HIS A 5 18.98 0.58 -1.09
C HIS A 5 19.73 0.07 -2.33
N ASN A 6 19.33 0.52 -3.53
CA ASN A 6 19.87 0.01 -4.80
C ASN A 6 19.95 -1.54 -4.85
N TYR A 7 18.90 -2.18 -4.33
CA TYR A 7 18.84 -3.63 -4.13
C TYR A 7 18.46 -4.37 -5.41
N PHE A 8 17.44 -3.88 -6.13
CA PHE A 8 17.07 -4.40 -7.44
C PHE A 8 18.05 -3.88 -8.49
N ARG A 9 18.59 -4.79 -9.30
CA ARG A 9 19.54 -4.47 -10.37
C ARG A 9 19.14 -5.21 -11.64
N ILE A 10 19.58 -4.72 -12.79
CA ILE A 10 19.41 -5.45 -14.05
C ILE A 10 20.15 -6.79 -13.89
N GLY A 11 19.43 -7.90 -14.05
CA GLY A 11 19.95 -9.25 -13.81
C GLY A 11 19.64 -9.85 -12.45
N GLY A 12 18.94 -9.14 -11.55
CA GLY A 12 18.42 -9.72 -10.30
C GLY A 12 18.53 -8.79 -9.09
N VAL A 13 19.17 -9.29 -8.03
CA VAL A 13 19.30 -8.60 -6.74
C VAL A 13 20.77 -8.37 -6.39
N ALA A 14 21.04 -7.35 -5.58
CA ALA A 14 22.40 -6.96 -5.20
C ALA A 14 23.07 -7.95 -4.22
N ALA A 15 22.28 -8.61 -3.38
CA ALA A 15 22.75 -9.55 -2.36
C ALA A 15 21.61 -10.50 -1.94
N ASP A 16 21.96 -11.64 -1.36
CA ASP A 16 20.99 -12.56 -0.76
C ASP A 16 20.46 -12.02 0.58
N LEU A 17 19.36 -12.61 1.07
CA LEU A 17 18.74 -12.26 2.33
C LEU A 17 19.63 -12.69 3.52
N PRO A 18 19.73 -11.87 4.57
CA PRO A 18 20.48 -12.25 5.76
C PRO A 18 19.76 -13.38 6.52
N TYR A 19 20.54 -14.16 7.29
CA TYR A 19 20.02 -15.26 8.08
C TYR A 19 18.89 -14.80 9.02
N GLY A 20 17.77 -15.54 9.03
CA GLY A 20 16.59 -15.26 9.85
C GLY A 20 15.76 -14.05 9.40
N TRP A 21 15.99 -13.50 8.21
CA TRP A 21 15.18 -12.39 7.68
C TRP A 21 13.74 -12.80 7.37
N ILE A 22 13.57 -14.01 6.81
CA ILE A 22 12.25 -14.53 6.42
C ILE A 22 11.34 -14.68 7.63
N ASP A 23 11.85 -15.28 8.72
CA ASP A 23 11.08 -15.49 9.95
C ASP A 23 10.59 -14.15 10.51
N LYS A 24 11.47 -13.16 10.60
CA LYS A 24 11.11 -11.80 11.05
C LYS A 24 10.11 -11.10 10.12
N CYS A 25 10.18 -11.37 8.82
CA CYS A 25 9.23 -10.82 7.86
C CYS A 25 7.83 -11.42 8.07
N LEU A 26 7.76 -12.72 8.33
CA LEU A 26 6.50 -13.41 8.62
C LEU A 26 5.90 -12.94 9.95
N ASP A 27 6.71 -12.86 11.00
CA ASP A 27 6.28 -12.31 12.30
C ASP A 27 5.68 -10.90 12.15
N PHE A 28 6.29 -10.07 11.30
CA PHE A 28 5.76 -8.73 11.02
C PHE A 28 4.44 -8.77 10.24
N CYS A 29 4.30 -9.65 9.25
CA CYS A 29 3.06 -9.80 8.49
C CYS A 29 1.90 -10.17 9.43
N ASP A 30 2.11 -11.12 10.34
CA ASP A 30 1.10 -11.54 11.31
C ASP A 30 0.72 -10.40 12.27
N TYR A 31 1.72 -9.65 12.75
CA TYR A 31 1.49 -8.48 13.59
C TYR A 31 0.71 -7.37 12.86
N PHE A 32 1.13 -7.03 11.64
CA PHE A 32 0.61 -5.87 10.91
C PHE A 32 -0.85 -6.05 10.48
N LEU A 33 -1.27 -7.27 10.17
CA LEU A 33 -2.66 -7.57 9.82
C LEU A 33 -3.66 -7.13 10.91
N THR A 34 -3.28 -7.29 12.18
CA THR A 34 -4.11 -6.81 13.31
C THR A 34 -4.24 -5.29 13.29
N GLY A 35 -3.14 -4.58 13.04
CA GLY A 35 -3.14 -3.12 12.93
C GLY A 35 -4.02 -2.62 11.77
N VAL A 36 -4.00 -3.30 10.62
CA VAL A 36 -4.88 -2.98 9.48
C VAL A 36 -6.36 -3.04 9.88
N ALA A 37 -6.75 -4.09 10.61
CA ALA A 37 -8.13 -4.23 11.09
C ALA A 37 -8.54 -3.12 12.07
N GLU A 38 -7.62 -2.65 12.91
CA GLU A 38 -7.85 -1.51 13.80
C GLU A 38 -8.07 -0.20 13.03
N TYR A 39 -7.21 0.09 12.05
CA TYR A 39 -7.37 1.27 11.19
C TYR A 39 -8.69 1.24 10.42
N GLN A 40 -9.09 0.07 9.92
CA GLN A 40 -10.35 -0.10 9.21
C GLN A 40 -11.55 0.21 10.10
N LYS A 41 -11.53 -0.23 11.37
CA LYS A 41 -12.59 0.11 12.35
C LYS A 41 -12.71 1.61 12.59
N LEU A 42 -11.59 2.32 12.61
CA LEU A 42 -11.56 3.76 12.89
C LEU A 42 -11.98 4.63 11.69
N ILE A 43 -11.71 4.19 10.46
CA ILE A 43 -11.86 5.05 9.26
C ILE A 43 -13.04 4.62 8.39
N THR A 44 -13.18 3.33 8.06
CA THR A 44 -14.04 2.87 6.96
C THR A 44 -15.53 3.18 7.15
N ARG A 45 -16.01 3.18 8.40
CA ARG A 45 -17.42 3.49 8.73
C ARG A 45 -17.58 4.76 9.56
N ASN A 46 -16.55 5.59 9.60
CA ASN A 46 -16.60 6.84 10.35
C ASN A 46 -17.45 7.86 9.57
N PRO A 47 -18.60 8.31 10.10
CA PRO A 47 -19.48 9.24 9.40
C PRO A 47 -18.79 10.56 9.03
N ILE A 48 -17.91 11.06 9.91
CA ILE A 48 -17.14 12.27 9.66
C ILE A 48 -16.19 12.07 8.49
N PHE A 49 -15.57 10.89 8.37
CA PHE A 49 -14.67 10.62 7.25
C PHE A 49 -15.45 10.48 5.94
N LEU A 50 -16.56 9.74 5.94
CA LEU A 50 -17.41 9.54 4.77
C LEU A 50 -17.97 10.86 4.23
N GLU A 51 -18.52 11.71 5.10
CA GLU A 51 -19.05 13.02 4.72
C GLU A 51 -17.99 13.91 4.02
N ARG A 52 -16.70 13.70 4.31
CA ARG A 52 -15.60 14.50 3.77
C ARG A 52 -15.06 13.99 2.44
N VAL A 53 -15.28 12.72 2.10
CA VAL A 53 -14.71 12.09 0.90
C VAL A 53 -15.76 11.66 -0.11
N GLU A 54 -16.99 11.39 0.33
CA GLU A 54 -18.07 10.93 -0.55
C GLU A 54 -18.48 12.04 -1.53
N GLY A 55 -18.54 11.71 -2.83
CA GLY A 55 -18.86 12.65 -3.91
C GLY A 55 -17.71 13.56 -4.35
N VAL A 56 -16.50 13.42 -3.79
CA VAL A 56 -15.33 14.19 -4.19
C VAL A 56 -14.51 13.43 -5.24
N GLY A 57 -14.07 14.13 -6.29
CA GLY A 57 -13.17 13.56 -7.29
C GLY A 57 -13.82 12.47 -8.16
N ILE A 58 -15.10 12.64 -8.51
CA ILE A 58 -15.80 11.73 -9.42
C ILE A 58 -15.16 11.82 -10.81
N ILE A 59 -14.73 10.67 -11.34
CA ILE A 59 -14.11 10.58 -12.67
C ILE A 59 -14.94 9.60 -13.50
N GLY A 60 -15.33 10.03 -14.71
CA GLY A 60 -16.02 9.17 -15.66
C GLY A 60 -15.08 8.11 -16.25
N ARG A 61 -15.62 6.95 -16.64
CA ARG A 61 -14.82 5.89 -17.28
C ARG A 61 -14.07 6.39 -18.51
N ASP A 62 -14.75 7.13 -19.39
CA ASP A 62 -14.14 7.62 -20.64
C ASP A 62 -13.07 8.68 -20.36
N GLU A 63 -13.26 9.52 -19.34
CA GLU A 63 -12.26 10.49 -18.89
C GLU A 63 -11.02 9.80 -18.32
N ALA A 64 -11.22 8.77 -17.48
CA ALA A 64 -10.13 7.99 -16.90
C ALA A 64 -9.25 7.35 -17.98
N LEU A 65 -9.87 6.78 -19.02
CA LEU A 65 -9.16 6.18 -20.15
C LEU A 65 -8.45 7.24 -21.01
N ASN A 66 -9.14 8.32 -21.35
CA ASN A 66 -8.58 9.38 -22.20
C ASN A 66 -7.42 10.11 -21.53
N TRP A 67 -7.43 10.22 -20.20
CA TRP A 67 -6.34 10.83 -19.44
C TRP A 67 -5.22 9.84 -19.07
N GLY A 68 -5.38 8.55 -19.41
CA GLY A 68 -4.39 7.52 -19.12
C GLY A 68 -4.21 7.26 -17.62
N LEU A 69 -5.30 7.39 -16.84
CA LEU A 69 -5.27 7.08 -15.41
C LEU A 69 -5.02 5.57 -15.20
N SER A 70 -4.25 5.22 -14.17
CA SER A 70 -3.89 3.83 -13.86
C SER A 70 -3.73 3.60 -12.36
N GLY A 71 -3.88 2.35 -11.93
CA GLY A 71 -3.78 1.96 -10.53
C GLY A 71 -5.10 2.13 -9.76
N PRO A 72 -5.10 2.75 -8.57
CA PRO A 72 -6.29 2.86 -7.69
C PRO A 72 -7.30 3.94 -8.11
N ILE A 73 -7.12 4.54 -9.28
CA ILE A 73 -7.95 5.62 -9.83
C ILE A 73 -9.00 5.03 -10.79
#